data_AF-A0A7L2RSL0-F1
#
_entry.id   AF-A0A7L2RSL0-F1
#
_cell.length_a   1.000
_cell.length_b   1.000
_cell.length_c   1.000
_cell.angle_alpha   90.00
_cell.angle_beta   90.00
_cell.angle_gamma   90.00
#
_symmetry.space_group_name_H-M   'P 1'
#
loop_
_entity.id
_entity.type
_entity.pdbx_description
1 polymer ?
#
loop_
_entity_poly.entity_id
_entity_poly.type
_entity_poly.pdbx_seq_one_letter_code
_entity_poly.pdbx_strand_id
1 'polypeptide(L)' 'GLQLPALSDRGFRIIHRGRTQYFALHGKTGHLVTAERIDREQLCRLVEKCMLRCELIVEGEM' A
#
# COMPACT_ATOMS: atom_id res chain seq x y z
N GLY A 1 -9.94 4.49 8.29
CA GLY A 1 -9.53 3.27 7.58
C GLY A 1 -10.25 3.22 6.25
N LEU A 2 -9.73 2.49 5.26
CA LEU A 2 -10.44 2.23 4.02
C LEU A 2 -11.71 1.44 4.34
N GLN A 3 -12.84 1.80 3.73
CA GLN A 3 -14.14 1.22 4.07
C GLN A 3 -14.15 -0.30 3.81
N LEU A 4 -14.40 -1.05 4.88
CA LEU A 4 -14.43 -2.51 4.92
C LEU A 4 -15.30 -3.22 3.87
N PRO A 5 -16.48 -2.69 3.46
CA PRO A 5 -17.33 -3.39 2.49
C PRO A 5 -16.67 -3.60 1.13
N ALA A 6 -15.73 -2.72 0.75
CA ALA A 6 -15.00 -2.84 -0.51
C ALA A 6 -13.89 -3.91 -0.45
N LEU A 7 -13.44 -4.30 0.74
CA LEU A 7 -12.22 -5.10 0.96
C LEU A 7 -12.50 -6.51 1.50
N SER A 8 -13.63 -6.71 2.18
CA SER A 8 -13.97 -8.00 2.81
C SER A 8 -14.40 -9.09 1.83
N ASP A 9 -14.93 -8.72 0.67
CA ASP A 9 -15.53 -9.65 -0.29
C ASP A 9 -14.74 -9.76 -1.60
N ARG A 10 -13.73 -8.90 -1.80
CA ARG A 10 -13.05 -8.69 -3.08
C ARG A 10 -11.54 -8.82 -2.95
N GLY A 11 -10.90 -9.40 -3.96
CA GLY A 11 -9.46 -9.33 -4.10
C GLY A 11 -9.00 -7.88 -4.21
N PHE A 12 -7.95 -7.51 -3.47
CA PHE A 12 -7.32 -6.21 -3.60
C PHE A 12 -5.85 -6.38 -3.94
N ARG A 13 -5.29 -5.44 -4.72
CA ARG A 13 -3.87 -5.43 -5.07
C ARG A 13 -3.31 -4.05 -4.82
N ILE A 14 -2.25 -3.99 -4.00
CA ILE A 14 -1.46 -2.77 -3.81
C ILE A 14 -0.38 -2.74 -4.88
N ILE A 15 -0.34 -1.65 -5.64
CA ILE A 15 0.70 -1.36 -6.62
C ILE A 15 1.54 -0.22 -6.05
N HIS A 16 2.85 -0.41 -6.06
CA HIS A 16 3.80 0.63 -5.69
C HIS A 16 4.68 0.93 -6.90
N ARG A 17 5.10 2.19 -7.06
CA ARG A 17 6.14 2.55 -8.04
C ARG A 17 7.51 2.10 -7.51
N GLY A 18 7.80 0.80 -7.66
CA GLY A 18 9.06 0.18 -7.24
C GLY A 18 8.98 -1.35 -7.33
N ARG A 19 10.12 -2.02 -7.12
CA ARG A 19 10.20 -3.50 -7.12
C ARG A 19 9.67 -4.14 -5.84
N THR A 20 9.67 -3.40 -4.73
CA THR A 20 9.34 -3.92 -3.39
C THR A 20 7.99 -3.39 -2.92
N GLN A 21 7.15 -4.28 -2.39
CA GLN A 21 5.87 -3.95 -1.78
C GLN A 21 6.08 -3.53 -0.32
N TYR A 22 6.23 -2.22 -0.09
CA TYR A 22 6.44 -1.68 1.27
C TYR A 22 5.17 -1.66 2.13
N PHE A 23 4.00 -1.60 1.48
CA PHE A 23 2.71 -1.47 2.14
C PHE A 23 1.87 -2.72 1.90
N ALA A 24 1.19 -3.18 2.94
CA ALA A 24 0.13 -4.17 2.88
C ALA A 24 -1.16 -3.61 3.46
N LEU A 25 -2.29 -4.24 3.15
CA LEU A 25 -3.57 -3.87 3.72
C LEU A 25 -4.03 -4.97 4.65
N HIS A 26 -4.51 -4.58 5.83
CA HIS A 26 -5.13 -5.51 6.75
C HIS A 26 -6.59 -5.75 6.32
N GLY A 27 -6.85 -6.90 5.68
CA GLY A 27 -8.16 -7.22 5.08
C GLY A 27 -9.35 -7.18 6.04
N LYS A 28 -9.13 -7.40 7.34
CA LYS A 28 -10.21 -7.33 8.35
C LYS A 28 -10.53 -5.93 8.85
N THR A 29 -9.62 -4.97 8.69
CA THR A 29 -9.75 -3.64 9.29
C THR A 29 -9.63 -2.49 8.28
N GLY A 30 -9.22 -2.79 7.04
CA GLY A 30 -9.02 -1.79 6.00
C GLY A 30 -7.90 -0.79 6.32
N HIS A 31 -6.99 -1.15 7.23
CA HIS A 31 -5.84 -0.32 7.56
C HIS A 31 -4.65 -0.67 6.67
N LEU A 32 -4.04 0.37 6.10
CA LEU A 32 -2.75 0.24 5.43
C LEU A 32 -1.67 0.10 6.50
N VAL A 33 -0.91 -0.98 6.42
CA VAL A 33 0.19 -1.32 7.32
C VAL A 33 1.47 -1.45 6.51
N THR A 34 2.62 -1.25 7.15
CA THR A 34 3.92 -1.50 6.53
C THR A 34 4.21 -3.01 6.56
N ALA A 35 4.37 -3.63 5.40
CA ALA A 35 4.74 -5.05 5.30
C ALA A 35 6.25 -5.28 5.33
N GLU A 36 7.00 -4.32 4.81
CA GLU A 36 8.44 -4.41 4.64
C GLU A 36 9.13 -3.20 5.26
N ARG A 37 10.42 -3.34 5.55
CA ARG A 37 11.22 -2.24 6.13
C ARG A 37 11.40 -1.12 5.11
N ILE A 38 10.93 0.07 5.47
CA ILE A 38 11.10 1.29 4.67
C ILE A 38 12.36 1.99 5.15
N ASP A 39 13.42 1.93 4.34
CA ASP A 39 14.67 2.63 4.60
C ASP A 39 14.73 3.91 3.73
N ARG A 40 14.66 5.06 4.39
CA ARG A 40 14.57 6.37 3.71
C ARG A 40 15.83 6.66 2.91
N GLU A 41 16.99 6.29 3.46
CA GLU A 41 18.30 6.49 2.87
C GLU A 41 18.48 5.60 1.62
N GLN A 42 17.96 4.37 1.63
CA GLN A 42 17.96 3.51 0.45
C GLN A 42 17.01 4.01 -0.64
N LEU A 43 15.85 4.53 -0.27
CA LEU A 43 14.79 4.91 -1.22
C LEU A 43 14.99 6.30 -1.83
N CYS A 44 15.30 7.28 -0.98
CA CYS A 44 15.32 8.69 -1.35
C CYS A 44 16.69 9.33 -1.15
N ARG A 45 17.64 8.62 -0.51
CA ARG A 45 19.01 9.08 -0.25
C ARG A 45 19.05 10.45 0.43
N LEU A 46 19.24 11.50 -0.36
CA LEU A 46 19.48 12.88 0.08
C LEU A 46 18.26 13.80 -0.15
N VAL A 47 17.12 13.28 -0.60
CA VAL A 47 15.93 14.10 -0.84
C VAL A 47 15.34 14.57 0.50
N GLU A 48 15.13 15.88 0.65
CA GLU A 48 14.54 16.50 1.86
C GLU A 48 13.13 15.96 2.17
N LYS A 49 12.30 15.77 1.14
CA LYS A 49 10.95 15.18 1.28
C LYS A 49 10.82 13.91 0.46
N CYS A 50 10.93 12.77 1.15
CA CYS A 50 10.69 11.46 0.58
C CYS A 50 9.21 11.12 0.62
N MET A 51 8.58 10.90 -0.54
CA MET A 51 7.19 10.47 -0.65
C MET A 51 7.10 9.15 -1.39
N LEU A 52 6.47 8.17 -0.76
CA LEU A 52 6.15 6.89 -1.39
C LEU A 52 4.69 6.91 -1.84
N ARG A 53 4.48 6.65 -3.12
CA ARG A 53 3.14 6.57 -3.69
C ARG A 53 2.77 5.10 -3.84
N CYS A 54 1.68 4.72 -3.18
CA CYS A 54 1.02 3.45 -3.42
C CYS A 54 -0.37 3.72 -4.00
N GLU A 55 -0.74 2.87 -4.94
CA GLU A 55 -2.05 2.82 -5.55
C GLU A 55 -2.71 1.53 -5.08
N LEU A 56 -3.95 1.62 -4.63
CA LEU A 56 -4.72 0.49 -4.18
C LEU A 56 -5.84 0.24 -5.19
N ILE A 57 -5.81 -0.93 -5.81
CA ILE A 57 -6.85 -1.38 -6.71
C ILE A 57 -7.72 -2.36 -5.92
N VAL A 58 -8.99 -2.00 -5.78
CA VAL A 58 -10.04 -2.92 -5.35
C VAL A 58 -10.64 -3.50 -6.61
N GLU A 59 -10.54 -4.82 -6.79
CA GLU A 59 -11.23 -5.47 -7.90
C GLU A 59 -12.74 -5.33 -7.64
N GLY A 60 -13.41 -4.50 -8.44
CA GLY A 60 -14.85 -4.35 -8.40
C GLY A 60 -15.49 -5.12 -9.54
N GLU A 61 -16.56 -5.88 -9.26
CA GLU A 61 -17.37 -6.50 -10.31
C GLU A 61 -17.85 -5.47 -11.34
N MET A 62 -17.79 -5.93 -12.60
CA MET A 62 -18.39 -5.32 -13.78
C MET A 62 -19.91 -5.42 -13.72
#